data_AF-A0A9Q0W3N1-F1
#
_entry.id   AF-A0A9Q0W3N1-F1
#
_cell.length_a   1.000
_cell.length_b   1.000
_cell.length_c   1.000
_cell.angle_alpha   90.00
_cell.angle_beta   90.00
_cell.angle_gamma   90.00
#
_symmetry.space_group_name_H-M   'P 1'
#
loop_
_entity.id
_entity.type
_entity.pdbx_description
1 polymer ?
#
loop_
_entity_poly.entity_id
_entity_poly.type
_entity_poly.pdbx_seq_one_letter_code
_entity_poly.pdbx_strand_id
1 'polypeptide(L)' 'MKFRYAMVCSSNQNRSMEAHSLLKRHGFDVSSYGTGSHVKLPGPSLREPNVYDFGTPYKQMFDDLRRKDPELY' A
#
# COMPACT_ATOMS: atom_id res chain seq x y z
N MET A 1 -1.05 30.48 -2.47
CA MET A 1 -0.27 29.33 -2.95
C MET A 1 -1.02 28.05 -2.59
N LYS A 2 -1.15 27.09 -3.51
CA LYS A 2 -1.76 25.78 -3.22
C LYS A 2 -0.66 24.81 -2.80
N PHE A 3 -0.74 24.25 -1.59
CA PHE A 3 0.22 23.26 -1.13
C PHE A 3 -0.04 21.90 -1.81
N ARG A 4 1.06 21.16 -2.03
CA ARG A 4 1.04 19.77 -2.50
C ARG A 4 1.59 18.89 -1.39
N TYR A 5 0.91 17.80 -1.10
CA TYR A 5 1.19 16.92 0.03
C TYR A 5 1.67 15.55 -0.45
N ALA A 6 2.63 14.97 0.26
CA ALA A 6 3.13 13.62 0.01
C ALA A 6 3.06 12.78 1.28
N MET A 7 2.23 11.74 1.28
CA MET A 7 2.13 10.79 2.40
C MET A 7 3.09 9.62 2.17
N VAL A 8 4.01 9.37 3.09
CA VAL A 8 5.07 8.39 2.90
C VAL A 8 5.03 7.34 4.00
N CYS A 9 5.06 6.06 3.62
CA CYS A 9 5.30 4.97 4.55
C CYS A 9 6.30 3.96 3.94
N SER A 10 6.44 2.75 4.51
CA SER A 10 7.39 1.77 3.97
C SER A 10 6.91 1.15 2.65
N SER A 11 5.72 0.54 2.62
CA SER A 11 5.25 -0.26 1.48
C SER A 11 4.14 0.39 0.66
N ASN A 12 3.80 1.64 0.93
CA ASN A 12 2.65 2.35 0.36
C ASN A 12 1.31 1.60 0.43
N GLN A 13 1.08 0.75 1.44
CA GLN A 13 -0.13 -0.10 1.51
C GLN A 13 -1.16 0.41 2.53
N ASN A 14 -0.71 0.77 3.73
CA ASN A 14 -1.60 1.06 4.87
C ASN A 14 -1.54 2.55 5.27
N ARG A 15 -0.62 2.92 6.16
CA ARG A 15 -0.51 4.28 6.74
C ARG A 15 -0.53 5.42 5.71
N SER A 16 0.26 5.35 4.64
CA SER A 16 0.30 6.40 3.62
C SER A 16 -0.99 6.44 2.79
N MET A 17 -1.62 5.29 2.54
CA MET A 17 -2.84 5.20 1.75
C MET A 17 -4.07 5.65 2.54
N GLU A 18 -4.14 5.36 3.85
CA GLU A 18 -5.21 5.86 4.70
C GLU A 18 -5.15 7.38 4.81
N ALA A 19 -3.96 7.94 5.06
CA ALA A 19 -3.75 9.38 5.08
C ALA A 19 -4.04 10.01 3.70
N HIS A 20 -3.62 9.36 2.60
CA HIS A 20 -3.95 9.81 1.24
C HIS A 20 -5.46 9.89 1.05
N SER A 21 -6.19 8.82 1.37
CA SER A 21 -7.65 8.74 1.21
C SER A 21 -8.34 9.86 1.97
N LEU A 22 -7.96 10.08 3.24
CA LEU A 22 -8.49 11.16 4.06
C LEU A 22 -8.23 12.54 3.44
N LEU A 23 -6.99 12.85 3.10
CA LEU A 23 -6.62 14.15 2.50
C LEU A 23 -7.32 14.36 1.15
N LYS A 24 -7.41 13.31 0.33
CA LYS A 24 -8.07 13.39 -0.98
C LYS A 24 -9.56 13.67 -0.84
N ARG A 25 -10.25 13.03 0.12
CA ARG A 25 -11.67 13.30 0.44
C ARG A 25 -11.93 14.73 0.88
N HIS A 26 -10.93 15.39 1.49
CA HIS A 26 -11.01 16.80 1.89
C HIS A 26 -10.50 17.79 0.83
N GLY A 27 -10.27 17.34 -0.41
CA GLY A 27 -9.92 18.23 -1.53
C GLY A 27 -8.45 18.67 -1.58
N PHE A 28 -7.58 18.06 -0.78
CA PHE A 28 -6.14 18.35 -0.83
C PHE A 28 -5.50 17.76 -2.11
N ASP A 29 -4.47 18.45 -2.61
CA ASP A 29 -3.61 17.94 -3.68
C ASP A 29 -2.55 17.02 -3.04
N VAL A 30 -2.83 15.71 -3.05
CA VAL A 30 -2.06 14.69 -2.32
C VAL A 30 -1.65 13.51 -3.22
N SER A 31 -0.42 13.05 -3.01
CA SER A 31 0.12 11.79 -3.52
C SER A 31 0.67 10.94 -2.37
N SER A 32 0.87 9.64 -2.59
CA SER A 32 1.44 8.74 -1.57
C SER A 32 2.49 7.78 -2.14
N TYR A 33 3.49 7.46 -1.32
CA TYR A 33 4.68 6.71 -1.72
C TYR A 33 5.18 5.74 -0.64
N GLY A 34 6.07 4.85 -1.05
CA GLY A 34 6.79 3.90 -0.21
C GLY A 34 8.30 4.16 -0.23
N THR A 35 8.98 3.94 0.89
CA THR A 35 10.46 4.05 1.00
C THR A 35 11.17 2.71 1.12
N GLY A 36 10.43 1.61 1.27
CA GLY A 36 11.00 0.28 1.28
C GLY A 36 11.62 -0.09 -0.07
N SER A 37 12.44 -1.14 -0.10
CA SER A 37 12.93 -1.69 -1.37
C SER A 37 11.84 -2.46 -2.13
N HIS A 38 10.85 -3.00 -1.41
CA HIS A 38 9.73 -3.76 -1.94
C HIS A 38 8.44 -3.44 -1.18
N VAL A 39 7.30 -3.74 -1.79
CA VAL A 39 6.00 -3.76 -1.11
C VAL A 39 5.93 -5.06 -0.29
N LYS A 40 5.70 -4.96 1.02
CA LYS A 40 5.59 -6.11 1.92
C LYS A 40 4.22 -6.11 2.59
N LEU A 41 3.50 -7.22 2.45
CA LEU A 41 2.25 -7.51 3.14
C LEU A 41 2.47 -8.69 4.10
N PRO A 42 1.74 -8.77 5.22
CA PRO A 42 1.78 -9.94 6.09
C PRO A 42 1.48 -11.21 5.31
N GLY A 43 2.05 -12.33 5.75
CA GLY A 43 1.66 -13.65 5.28
C GLY A 43 1.36 -14.59 6.45
N PRO A 44 1.32 -15.92 6.22
CA PRO A 44 0.86 -16.88 7.23
C PRO A 44 1.72 -16.92 8.50
N SER A 45 2.98 -16.49 8.41
CA SER A 45 3.88 -16.39 9.55
C SER A 45 4.79 -15.17 9.45
N LEU A 46 5.46 -14.82 10.56
CA LEU A 46 6.43 -13.73 10.61
C LEU A 46 7.58 -13.89 9.59
N ARG A 47 7.91 -15.14 9.22
CA ARG A 47 9.02 -15.46 8.31
C ARG A 47 8.60 -15.53 6.84
N GLU A 48 7.29 -15.48 6.57
CA GLU A 48 6.72 -15.71 5.24
C GLU A 48 5.86 -14.51 4.79
N PRO A 49 6.43 -13.31 4.62
CA PRO A 49 5.68 -12.16 4.10
C PRO A 49 5.39 -12.31 2.61
N ASN A 50 4.30 -11.69 2.15
CA ASN A 50 4.05 -11.49 0.72
C ASN A 50 4.86 -10.29 0.24
N VAL A 51 5.77 -10.51 -0.71
CA VAL A 51 6.68 -9.48 -1.24
C VAL A 51 6.36 -9.24 -2.71
N TYR A 52 6.22 -7.97 -3.09
CA TYR A 52 5.96 -7.53 -4.46
C TYR A 52 6.88 -6.37 -4.83
N ASP A 53 7.16 -6.23 -6.11
CA ASP A 53 7.92 -5.08 -6.61
C ASP A 53 7.06 -3.81 -6.57
N PHE A 54 7.72 -2.67 -6.36
CA PHE A 54 7.04 -1.39 -6.57
C PHE A 54 6.61 -1.27 -8.04
N GLY A 55 5.37 -0.85 -8.26
CA GLY A 55 4.75 -0.79 -9.58
C GLY A 55 3.81 -1.97 -9.88
N THR A 56 3.83 -3.05 -9.09
CA THR A 56 2.77 -4.07 -9.17
C THR A 56 1.41 -3.44 -8.85
N PRO A 57 0.39 -3.57 -9.71
CA PRO A 57 -0.94 -3.01 -9.44
C PRO A 57 -1.59 -3.66 -8.21
N TYR A 58 -2.28 -2.87 -7.38
CA TYR A 58 -2.99 -3.38 -6.21
C TYR A 58 -3.97 -4.52 -6.52
N LYS A 59 -4.64 -4.45 -7.69
CA LYS A 59 -5.54 -5.51 -8.14
C LYS A 59 -4.82 -6.86 -8.32
N GLN A 60 -3.60 -6.83 -8.87
CA GLN A 60 -2.81 -8.05 -9.04
C GLN A 60 -2.37 -8.64 -7.70
N MET A 61 -1.98 -7.78 -6.73
CA MET A 61 -1.68 -8.24 -5.37
C MET A 61 -2.93 -8.87 -4.72
N PHE A 62 -4.09 -8.23 -4.85
CA PHE A 62 -5.37 -8.75 -4.34
C PHE A 62 -5.73 -10.11 -4.93
N ASP A 63 -5.67 -10.25 -6.26
CA ASP A 63 -6.00 -11.49 -6.96
C ASP A 63 -5.01 -12.62 -6.58
N ASP A 64 -3.73 -12.29 -6.38
CA ASP A 64 -2.72 -13.25 -5.92
C ASP A 64 -2.97 -13.72 -4.48
N LEU A 65 -3.22 -12.79 -3.55
CA LEU A 65 -3.51 -13.11 -2.14
C LEU A 65 -4.77 -13.96 -2.00
N ARG A 66 -5.84 -13.56 -2.69
CA ARG A 66 -7.10 -14.32 -2.73
C ARG A 66 -6.93 -15.73 -3.27
N ARG A 67 -6.02 -15.93 -4.24
CA ARG A 67 -5.71 -17.27 -4.77
C ARG A 67 -4.87 -18.11 -3.81
N LYS A 68 -4.00 -17.48 -3.01
CA LYS A 68 -3.15 -18.17 -2.03
C LYS A 68 -3.97 -18.72 -0.87
N ASP A 69 -4.74 -17.85 -0.22
CA ASP A 69 -5.56 -18.22 0.94
C ASP A 69 -6.65 -17.16 1.18
N PRO A 70 -7.89 -17.38 0.69
CA PRO A 70 -8.98 -16.44 0.88
C PRO A 70 -9.50 -16.33 2.33
N GLU A 71 -9.19 -17.29 3.22
CA GLU A 71 -9.62 -17.20 4.62
C GLU A 71 -8.65 -16.33 5.44
N LEU A 72 -7.38 -16.26 5.02
CA LEU A 72 -6.35 -15.45 5.68
C LEU A 72 -6.35 -13.97 5.27
N TYR A 73 -6.70 -13.65 4.01
CA TYR A 73 -6.60 -12.29 3.43
C TYR A 73 -7.96 -11.71 3.03
#